data_AF-A0A4R8WM79-F1
#
_entry.id   AF-A0A4R8WM79-F1
#
_cell.length_a   1.000
_cell.length_b   1.000
_cell.length_c   1.000
_cell.angle_alpha   90.00
_cell.angle_beta   90.00
_cell.angle_gamma   90.00
#
_symmetry.space_group_name_H-M   'P 1'
#
loop_
_entity.id
_entity.type
_entity.pdbx_description
1 polymer ?
#
loop_
_entity_poly.entity_id
_entity_poly.type
_entity_poly.pdbx_seq_one_letter_code
_entity_poly.pdbx_strand_id
1 'polypeptide(L)'
;MNERTLIRARLDLQDSVRRTDQVLAEGARKAAEVHRRVAARISELEQLTQRLRAELDACRVSGGRSGCSEPRRRLAQAEANLNRVRVALTQVDAARTTFAAETRRLEIELHSVGQIGVALLRTLTGDLRDYQAMAHFSLPGASGTGSTGAVPGQAATVPDALEYPPGLPAGFALVPLSRIDISRSTVTGPADFGKGYSPADLSWAFDAFDQVVLPGLRDGVPRDALVDRDTRSGLSGTRSYAMTRSQFLNDGDSIRLNAEPGGQFSIANGQHRIWVALRDGRHSVPARIVP
;
A
#
# COMPACT_ATOMS: atom_id res chain seq x y z
N MET A 1 -3.48 26.39 16.02
CA MET A 1 -4.25 26.02 14.80
C MET A 1 -5.73 26.22 15.10
N ASN A 2 -6.52 26.85 14.22
CA ASN A 2 -7.93 27.16 14.51
C ASN A 2 -8.90 26.13 13.88
N GLU A 3 -10.14 26.05 14.38
CA GLU A 3 -11.17 25.10 13.94
C GLU A 3 -11.43 25.15 12.42
N ARG A 4 -11.39 26.35 11.84
CA ARG A 4 -11.56 26.55 10.39
C ARG A 4 -10.47 25.84 9.59
N THR A 5 -9.22 25.83 10.08
CA THR A 5 -8.11 25.11 9.43
C THR A 5 -8.36 23.59 9.42
N LEU A 6 -8.85 23.02 10.52
CA LEU A 6 -9.12 21.57 10.60
C LEU A 6 -10.31 21.14 9.75
N ILE A 7 -11.39 21.93 9.73
CA ILE A 7 -12.54 21.68 8.85
C ILE A 7 -12.10 21.72 7.40
N ARG A 8 -11.26 22.71 7.02
CA ARG A 8 -10.72 22.81 5.66
C ARG A 8 -9.84 21.61 5.31
N ALA A 9 -8.92 21.21 6.19
CA ALA A 9 -8.08 20.03 5.98
C ALA A 9 -8.91 18.74 5.79
N ARG A 10 -10.01 18.58 6.52
CA ARG A 10 -10.92 17.44 6.35
C ARG A 10 -11.62 17.47 4.98
N LEU A 11 -12.12 18.63 4.56
CA LEU A 11 -12.77 18.78 3.26
C LEU A 11 -11.78 18.54 2.11
N ASP A 12 -10.56 19.08 2.24
CA ASP A 12 -9.49 18.88 1.26
C ASP A 12 -9.10 17.40 1.14
N LEU A 13 -9.02 16.67 2.26
CA LEU A 13 -8.77 15.22 2.28
C LEU A 13 -9.91 14.45 1.59
N GLN A 14 -11.17 14.77 1.90
CA GLN A 14 -12.33 14.13 1.27
C GLN A 14 -12.39 14.40 -0.24
N ASP A 15 -12.06 15.61 -0.66
CA ASP A 15 -12.01 15.98 -2.08
C ASP A 15 -10.81 15.35 -2.80
N SER A 16 -9.70 15.09 -2.10
CA SER A 16 -8.55 14.37 -2.63
C SER A 16 -8.87 12.89 -2.90
N VAL A 17 -9.54 12.23 -1.94
CA VAL A 17 -10.03 10.84 -2.12
C VAL A 17 -10.98 10.77 -3.30
N ARG A 18 -11.98 11.66 -3.36
CA ARG A 18 -12.97 11.71 -4.46
C ARG A 18 -12.32 11.93 -5.82
N ARG A 19 -11.31 12.82 -5.91
CA ARG A 19 -10.57 13.05 -7.15
C ARG A 19 -9.81 11.81 -7.60
N THR A 20 -9.20 11.09 -6.65
CA THR A 20 -8.49 9.85 -6.97
C THR A 20 -9.43 8.77 -7.47
N ASP A 21 -10.59 8.58 -6.83
CA ASP A 21 -11.62 7.64 -7.29
C ASP A 21 -12.11 7.97 -8.72
N GLN A 22 -12.27 9.25 -9.04
CA GLN A 22 -12.65 9.69 -10.38
C GLN A 22 -11.61 9.33 -11.45
N VAL A 23 -10.32 9.54 -11.14
CA VAL A 23 -9.21 9.19 -12.04
C VAL A 23 -9.15 7.67 -12.26
N LEU A 24 -9.31 6.88 -11.21
CA LEU A 24 -9.34 5.42 -11.31
C LEU A 24 -10.52 4.93 -12.15
N ALA A 25 -11.71 5.49 -11.95
CA ALA A 25 -12.89 5.19 -12.76
C ALA A 25 -12.73 5.61 -14.23
N GLU A 26 -12.05 6.72 -14.51
CA GLU A 26 -11.71 7.13 -15.88
C GLU A 26 -10.72 6.15 -16.53
N GLY A 27 -9.67 5.75 -15.81
CA GLY A 27 -8.71 4.74 -16.26
C GLY A 27 -9.37 3.42 -16.63
N ALA A 28 -10.27 2.93 -15.76
CA ALA A 28 -11.04 1.71 -16.02
C ALA A 28 -11.92 1.82 -17.28
N ARG A 29 -12.57 2.97 -17.50
CA ARG A 29 -13.38 3.24 -18.69
C ARG A 29 -12.54 3.23 -19.97
N LYS A 30 -11.38 3.92 -19.98
CA LYS A 30 -10.46 3.93 -21.12
C LYS A 30 -9.92 2.54 -21.43
N ALA A 31 -9.56 1.76 -20.40
CA ALA A 31 -9.09 0.39 -20.56
C ALA A 31 -10.17 -0.52 -21.18
N ALA A 32 -11.42 -0.39 -20.75
CA ALA A 32 -12.54 -1.14 -21.34
C ALA A 32 -12.83 -0.72 -22.79
N GLU A 33 -12.66 0.57 -23.12
CA GLU A 33 -12.80 1.06 -24.50
C GLU A 33 -11.74 0.49 -25.44
N VAL A 34 -10.46 0.52 -25.04
CA VAL A 34 -9.36 -0.06 -25.84
C VAL A 34 -9.63 -1.55 -26.11
N HIS A 35 -10.00 -2.31 -25.08
CA HIS A 35 -10.34 -3.72 -25.24
C HIS A 35 -11.48 -3.94 -26.25
N ARG A 36 -12.57 -3.17 -26.17
CA ARG A 36 -13.69 -3.27 -27.14
C ARG A 36 -13.23 -2.97 -28.57
N ARG A 37 -12.37 -1.97 -28.77
CA ARG A 37 -11.83 -1.62 -30.10
C ARG A 37 -10.96 -2.76 -30.66
N VAL A 38 -10.10 -3.35 -29.84
CA VAL A 38 -9.26 -4.49 -30.26
C VAL A 38 -10.11 -5.72 -30.57
N ALA A 39 -11.10 -6.04 -29.73
CA ALA A 39 -12.01 -7.16 -29.96
C ALA A 39 -12.81 -6.99 -31.26
N ALA A 40 -13.36 -5.79 -31.52
CA ALA A 40 -14.05 -5.49 -32.77
C ALA A 40 -13.14 -5.68 -33.99
N ARG A 41 -11.88 -5.24 -33.89
CA ARG A 41 -10.89 -5.42 -34.97
C ARG A 41 -10.56 -6.88 -35.25
N ILE A 42 -10.55 -7.74 -34.22
CA ILE A 42 -10.37 -9.18 -34.38
C ILE A 42 -11.54 -9.76 -35.18
N SER A 43 -12.79 -9.45 -34.80
CA SER A 43 -13.96 -9.93 -35.52
C SER A 43 -13.98 -9.49 -36.99
N GLU A 44 -13.60 -8.25 -37.29
CA GLU A 44 -13.46 -7.76 -38.68
C GLU A 44 -12.41 -8.56 -39.48
N LEU A 45 -11.25 -8.82 -38.87
CA LEU A 45 -10.17 -9.56 -39.50
C LEU A 45 -10.55 -11.04 -39.71
N GLU A 46 -11.26 -11.65 -38.77
CA GLU A 46 -11.76 -13.02 -38.90
C GLU A 46 -12.73 -13.15 -40.08
N GLN A 47 -13.67 -12.21 -40.22
CA GLN A 47 -14.59 -12.16 -41.37
C GLN A 47 -13.84 -11.93 -42.69
N LEU A 48 -12.80 -11.08 -42.70
CA LEU A 48 -11.97 -10.88 -43.89
C LEU A 48 -11.20 -12.16 -44.26
N THR A 49 -10.57 -12.82 -43.29
CA THR A 49 -9.86 -14.08 -43.49
C THR A 49 -10.80 -15.16 -44.02
N GLN A 50 -12.02 -15.26 -43.50
CA GLN A 50 -13.02 -16.22 -44.00
C GLN A 50 -13.42 -15.95 -45.45
N ARG A 51 -13.65 -14.68 -45.82
CA ARG A 51 -13.95 -14.29 -47.21
C ARG A 51 -12.78 -14.62 -48.15
N LEU A 52 -11.55 -14.32 -47.74
CA LEU A 52 -10.35 -14.61 -48.55
C LEU A 52 -10.10 -16.12 -48.71
N ARG A 53 -10.46 -16.94 -47.72
CA ARG A 53 -10.42 -18.41 -47.85
C ARG A 53 -11.42 -18.88 -48.91
N ALA A 54 -12.64 -18.39 -48.87
CA ALA A 54 -13.65 -18.71 -49.89
C ALA A 54 -13.22 -18.27 -51.30
N GLU A 55 -12.61 -17.10 -51.45
CA GLU A 55 -12.02 -16.63 -52.73
C GLU A 55 -10.92 -17.58 -53.24
N LEU A 56 -10.02 -18.03 -52.35
CA LEU A 56 -8.96 -18.96 -52.71
C LEU A 56 -9.52 -20.33 -53.13
N ASP A 57 -10.54 -20.83 -52.43
CA ASP A 57 -11.18 -22.10 -52.75
C ASP A 57 -11.94 -22.03 -54.08
N ALA A 58 -12.65 -20.93 -54.35
CA ALA A 58 -13.26 -20.68 -55.65
C ALA A 58 -12.22 -20.66 -56.78
N CYS A 59 -11.09 -19.97 -56.58
CA CYS A 59 -9.99 -19.94 -57.55
C CYS A 59 -9.44 -21.34 -57.86
N ARG A 60 -9.30 -22.20 -56.82
CA ARG A 60 -8.83 -23.58 -56.98
C ARG A 60 -9.78 -24.43 -57.81
N VAL A 61 -11.10 -24.17 -57.72
CA VAL A 61 -12.12 -24.88 -58.50
C VAL A 61 -12.17 -24.36 -59.95
N SER A 62 -12.02 -23.05 -60.17
CA SER A 62 -12.18 -22.42 -61.49
C SER A 62 -10.91 -22.33 -62.34
N GLY A 63 -9.72 -22.41 -61.74
CA GLY A 63 -8.44 -22.15 -62.42
C GLY A 63 -7.44 -23.31 -62.31
N GLY A 64 -6.86 -23.71 -63.45
CA GLY A 64 -5.76 -24.68 -63.51
C GLY A 64 -4.56 -24.30 -62.63
N ARG A 65 -3.75 -25.30 -62.26
CA ARG A 65 -2.75 -25.37 -61.16
C ARG A 65 -1.82 -24.17 -60.90
N SER A 66 -1.74 -23.15 -61.74
CA SER A 66 -0.80 -22.02 -61.67
C SER A 66 -1.40 -20.64 -61.34
N GLY A 67 -2.74 -20.48 -61.25
CA GLY A 67 -3.38 -19.15 -61.19
C GLY A 67 -3.64 -18.51 -59.81
N CYS A 68 -3.55 -19.25 -58.69
CA CYS A 68 -4.06 -18.78 -57.39
C CYS A 68 -3.00 -18.19 -56.44
N SER A 69 -1.91 -17.61 -56.96
CA SER A 69 -0.84 -17.02 -56.14
C SER A 69 -1.29 -15.75 -55.41
N GLU A 70 -2.08 -14.89 -56.06
CA GLU A 70 -2.53 -13.61 -55.48
C GLU A 70 -3.51 -13.79 -54.30
N PRO A 71 -4.60 -14.58 -54.43
CA PRO A 71 -5.50 -14.84 -53.30
C PRO A 71 -4.78 -15.51 -52.12
N ARG A 72 -3.81 -16.40 -52.42
CA ARG A 72 -2.98 -17.05 -51.39
C ARG A 72 -2.14 -16.04 -50.62
N ARG A 73 -1.51 -15.08 -51.31
CA ARG A 73 -0.72 -14.02 -50.67
C ARG A 73 -1.59 -13.12 -49.79
N ARG A 74 -2.77 -12.70 -50.30
CA ARG A 74 -3.72 -11.89 -49.54
C ARG A 74 -4.22 -12.61 -48.28
N LEU A 75 -4.54 -13.90 -48.38
CA LEU A 75 -4.93 -14.71 -47.22
C LEU A 75 -3.81 -14.80 -46.19
N ALA A 76 -2.59 -15.12 -46.61
CA ALA A 76 -1.43 -15.21 -45.71
C ALA A 76 -1.17 -13.88 -44.98
N GLN A 77 -1.31 -12.75 -45.68
CA GLN A 77 -1.18 -11.42 -45.06
C GLN A 77 -2.29 -11.14 -44.05
N ALA A 78 -3.54 -11.50 -44.35
CA ALA A 78 -4.66 -11.34 -43.42
C ALA A 78 -4.50 -12.21 -42.16
N GLU A 79 -4.06 -13.46 -42.31
CA GLU A 79 -3.77 -14.37 -41.18
C GLU A 79 -2.62 -13.85 -40.32
N ALA A 80 -1.55 -13.34 -40.92
CA ALA A 80 -0.45 -12.71 -40.19
C ALA A 80 -0.92 -11.48 -39.39
N ASN A 81 -1.77 -10.64 -39.98
CA ASN A 81 -2.34 -9.48 -39.30
C ASN A 81 -3.26 -9.89 -38.14
N LEU A 82 -4.13 -10.88 -38.34
CA LEU A 82 -5.00 -11.41 -37.29
C LEU A 82 -4.19 -11.95 -36.11
N ASN A 83 -3.12 -12.70 -36.37
CA ASN A 83 -2.23 -13.21 -35.32
C ASN A 83 -1.55 -12.08 -34.54
N ARG A 84 -1.07 -11.02 -35.20
CA ARG A 84 -0.50 -9.85 -34.50
C ARG A 84 -1.51 -9.18 -33.58
N VAL A 85 -2.76 -9.00 -34.04
CA VAL A 85 -3.82 -8.39 -33.21
C VAL A 85 -4.21 -9.29 -32.04
N ARG A 86 -4.23 -10.62 -32.21
CA ARG A 86 -4.47 -11.57 -31.11
C ARG A 86 -3.39 -11.49 -30.03
N VAL A 87 -2.11 -11.40 -30.43
CA VAL A 87 -1.01 -11.19 -29.48
C VAL A 87 -1.13 -9.83 -28.78
N ALA A 88 -1.55 -8.78 -29.50
CA ALA A 88 -1.81 -7.49 -28.86
C ALA A 88 -2.97 -7.57 -27.84
N LEU A 89 -4.02 -8.36 -28.12
CA LEU A 89 -5.13 -8.55 -27.18
C LEU A 89 -4.64 -9.22 -25.88
N THR A 90 -3.82 -10.26 -25.96
CA THR A 90 -3.32 -10.92 -24.74
C THR A 90 -2.46 -9.97 -23.88
N GLN A 91 -1.70 -9.07 -24.51
CA GLN A 91 -0.97 -8.01 -23.82
C GLN A 91 -1.90 -6.98 -23.17
N VAL A 92 -2.97 -6.57 -23.86
CA VAL A 92 -4.01 -5.69 -23.32
C VAL A 92 -4.71 -6.33 -22.13
N ASP A 93 -5.05 -7.62 -22.20
CA ASP A 93 -5.68 -8.34 -21.10
C ASP A 93 -4.77 -8.47 -19.89
N ALA A 94 -3.50 -8.82 -20.09
CA ALA A 94 -2.50 -8.82 -19.02
C ALA A 94 -2.40 -7.43 -18.36
N ALA A 95 -2.26 -6.36 -19.14
CA ALA A 95 -2.20 -5.00 -18.63
C ALA A 95 -3.49 -4.60 -17.87
N ARG A 96 -4.67 -5.03 -18.33
CA ARG A 96 -5.95 -4.79 -17.63
C ARG A 96 -6.01 -5.52 -16.30
N THR A 97 -5.55 -6.76 -16.23
CA THR A 97 -5.54 -7.51 -14.96
C THR A 97 -4.59 -6.88 -13.94
N THR A 98 -3.40 -6.45 -14.37
CA THR A 98 -2.47 -5.70 -13.51
C THR A 98 -3.07 -4.38 -13.05
N PHE A 99 -3.62 -3.58 -13.96
CA PHE A 99 -4.26 -2.31 -13.61
C PHE A 99 -5.40 -2.48 -12.61
N ALA A 100 -6.25 -3.51 -12.79
CA ALA A 100 -7.35 -3.79 -11.88
C ALA A 100 -6.86 -4.20 -10.48
N ALA A 101 -5.79 -5.00 -10.39
CA ALA A 101 -5.19 -5.40 -9.13
C ALA A 101 -4.60 -4.20 -8.38
N GLU A 102 -3.81 -3.36 -9.08
CA GLU A 102 -3.21 -2.16 -8.49
C GLU A 102 -4.26 -1.12 -8.10
N THR A 103 -5.31 -0.94 -8.91
CA THR A 103 -6.43 -0.05 -8.59
C THR A 103 -7.14 -0.50 -7.32
N ARG A 104 -7.47 -1.79 -7.19
CA ARG A 104 -8.12 -2.33 -6.00
C ARG A 104 -7.25 -2.15 -4.76
N ARG A 105 -5.94 -2.35 -4.88
CA ARG A 105 -5.00 -2.13 -3.78
C ARG A 105 -5.00 -0.67 -3.34
N LEU A 106 -4.89 0.25 -4.29
CA LEU A 106 -4.90 1.68 -4.03
C LEU A 106 -6.23 2.15 -3.42
N GLU A 107 -7.37 1.61 -3.88
CA GLU A 107 -8.69 1.91 -3.29
C GLU A 107 -8.76 1.51 -1.81
N ILE A 108 -8.23 0.33 -1.45
CA ILE A 108 -8.16 -0.14 -0.06
C ILE A 108 -7.29 0.79 0.78
N GLU A 109 -6.09 1.13 0.27
CA GLU A 109 -5.15 2.03 0.96
C GLU A 109 -5.75 3.43 1.15
N LEU A 110 -6.35 4.01 0.11
CA LEU A 110 -7.01 5.32 0.16
C LEU A 110 -8.20 5.35 1.13
N HIS A 111 -9.03 4.29 1.13
CA HIS A 111 -10.15 4.21 2.06
C HIS A 111 -9.66 4.08 3.51
N SER A 112 -8.61 3.30 3.75
CA SER A 112 -8.00 3.17 5.07
C SER A 112 -7.47 4.51 5.57
N VAL A 113 -6.62 5.17 4.77
CA VAL A 113 -6.02 6.48 5.12
C VAL A 113 -7.09 7.56 5.26
N GLY A 114 -8.07 7.59 4.36
CA GLY A 114 -9.18 8.53 4.39
C GLY A 114 -10.04 8.38 5.64
N GLN A 115 -10.41 7.15 6.02
CA GLN A 115 -11.23 6.90 7.21
C GLN A 115 -10.49 7.25 8.49
N ILE A 116 -9.22 6.85 8.62
CA ILE A 116 -8.37 7.17 9.78
C ILE A 116 -8.17 8.69 9.88
N GLY A 117 -7.80 9.34 8.79
CA GLY A 117 -7.57 10.79 8.76
C GLY A 117 -8.83 11.60 9.08
N VAL A 118 -9.98 11.22 8.52
CA VAL A 118 -11.26 11.89 8.81
C VAL A 118 -11.69 11.67 10.27
N ALA A 119 -11.50 10.47 10.81
CA ALA A 119 -11.80 10.18 12.21
C ALA A 119 -10.91 11.01 13.14
N LEU A 120 -9.60 11.05 12.90
CA LEU A 120 -8.64 11.84 13.68
C LEU A 120 -8.97 13.34 13.63
N LEU A 121 -9.22 13.89 12.45
CA LEU A 121 -9.59 15.31 12.30
C LEU A 121 -10.93 15.64 12.99
N ARG A 122 -11.88 14.69 13.00
CA ARG A 122 -13.14 14.84 13.73
C ARG A 122 -12.90 14.90 15.24
N THR A 123 -12.07 14.01 15.77
CA THR A 123 -11.69 14.00 17.20
C THR A 123 -11.02 15.32 17.58
N LEU A 124 -9.98 15.74 16.84
CA LEU A 124 -9.28 17.01 17.10
C LEU A 124 -10.20 18.24 17.04
N THR A 125 -11.20 18.23 16.15
CA THR A 125 -12.20 19.30 16.06
C THR A 125 -13.11 19.32 17.29
N GLY A 126 -13.49 18.14 17.81
CA GLY A 126 -14.26 18.00 19.06
C GLY A 126 -13.46 18.52 20.25
N ASP A 127 -12.22 18.05 20.41
CA ASP A 127 -11.35 18.43 21.52
C ASP A 127 -11.12 19.95 21.57
N LEU A 128 -10.95 20.60 20.41
CA LEU A 128 -10.81 22.06 20.33
C LEU A 128 -12.08 22.81 20.73
N ARG A 129 -13.26 22.28 20.39
CA ARG A 129 -14.54 22.88 20.82
C ARG A 129 -14.72 22.76 22.32
N ASP A 130 -14.38 21.61 22.90
CA ASP A 130 -14.48 21.37 24.34
C ASP A 130 -13.49 22.27 25.10
N TYR A 131 -12.26 22.42 24.60
CA TYR A 131 -11.28 23.38 25.15
C TYR A 131 -11.78 24.82 25.10
N GLN A 132 -12.40 25.25 23.98
CA GLN A 132 -12.97 26.59 23.87
C GLN A 132 -14.16 26.79 24.81
N ALA A 133 -15.04 25.80 24.94
CA ALA A 133 -16.17 25.86 25.87
C ALA A 133 -15.71 25.96 27.34
N MET A 134 -14.64 25.25 27.71
CA MET A 134 -14.02 25.37 29.04
C MET A 134 -13.31 26.70 29.26
N ALA A 135 -12.64 27.26 28.24
CA ALA A 135 -11.99 28.56 28.33
C ALA A 135 -12.99 29.72 28.48
N HIS A 136 -14.23 29.57 28.00
CA HIS A 136 -15.32 30.52 28.22
C HIS A 136 -16.01 30.37 29.58
N PHE A 137 -15.67 29.35 30.37
CA PHE A 137 -16.15 29.15 31.74
C PHE A 137 -15.21 29.83 32.76
N SER A 138 -14.97 31.13 32.60
CA SER A 138 -14.41 31.96 33.67
C SER A 138 -15.54 32.38 34.62
N LEU A 139 -15.52 31.82 35.82
CA LEU A 139 -16.47 31.96 36.94
C LEU A 139 -16.67 33.42 37.41
N PRO A 140 -17.88 33.80 37.90
CA PRO A 140 -17.98 34.70 39.04
C PRO A 140 -17.53 33.95 40.30
N GLY A 141 -16.52 34.48 40.99
CA GLY A 141 -15.70 33.78 41.98
C GLY A 141 -16.40 33.29 43.25
N ALA A 142 -15.73 32.36 43.94
CA ALA A 142 -15.70 32.24 45.39
C ALA A 142 -14.65 31.19 45.80
N SER A 143 -13.96 31.49 46.88
CA SER A 143 -12.91 30.73 47.56
C SER A 143 -13.30 29.28 47.91
N GLY A 144 -12.36 28.35 47.78
CA GLY A 144 -12.56 26.97 48.25
C GLY A 144 -11.35 26.08 48.03
N THR A 145 -10.65 25.77 49.12
CA THR A 145 -9.52 24.86 49.26
C THR A 145 -9.89 23.42 48.89
N GLY A 146 -9.04 22.72 48.12
CA GLY A 146 -8.94 21.26 48.19
C GLY A 146 -8.95 20.47 46.87
N SER A 147 -7.98 19.56 46.79
CA SER A 147 -7.94 18.32 45.99
C SER A 147 -7.46 18.39 44.53
N THR A 148 -6.24 17.88 44.38
CA THR A 148 -5.59 17.40 43.16
C THR A 148 -6.44 16.37 42.43
N GLY A 149 -6.80 16.65 41.18
CA GLY A 149 -7.39 15.70 40.25
C GLY A 149 -7.02 16.10 38.83
N ALA A 150 -5.83 15.71 38.39
CA ALA A 150 -5.38 15.90 37.02
C ALA A 150 -6.07 14.88 36.10
N VAL A 151 -6.71 15.36 35.03
CA VAL A 151 -7.08 14.55 33.85
C VAL A 151 -6.49 15.25 32.62
N PRO A 152 -5.63 14.60 31.83
CA PRO A 152 -4.86 15.26 30.77
C PRO A 152 -5.62 15.27 29.43
N GLY A 153 -5.87 16.46 28.89
CA GLY A 153 -6.23 16.66 27.48
C GLY A 153 -4.97 16.74 26.63
N GLN A 154 -4.54 15.61 26.09
CA GLN A 154 -3.31 15.46 25.31
C GLN A 154 -3.57 15.85 23.85
N ALA A 155 -3.09 17.02 23.43
CA ALA A 155 -2.91 17.31 22.02
C ALA A 155 -1.93 16.28 21.44
N ALA A 156 -2.32 15.58 20.37
CA ALA A 156 -1.46 14.64 19.66
C ALA A 156 -0.36 15.40 18.90
N THR A 157 0.64 15.88 19.64
CA THR A 157 2.00 16.05 19.14
C THR A 157 2.40 14.68 18.60
N VAL A 158 2.73 14.56 17.30
CA VAL A 158 3.41 13.35 16.82
C VAL A 158 4.62 13.18 17.73
N PRO A 159 4.73 12.09 18.52
CA PRO A 159 5.82 11.95 19.46
C PRO A 159 7.12 11.88 18.66
N ASP A 160 7.91 12.95 18.70
CA ASP A 160 9.31 12.92 18.26
C ASP A 160 10.20 12.21 19.30
N ALA A 161 9.56 11.74 20.38
CA ALA A 161 10.16 10.92 21.41
C ALA A 161 10.16 9.43 21.00
N LEU A 162 11.16 8.72 21.50
CA LEU A 162 11.17 7.26 21.47
C LEU A 162 10.02 6.73 22.32
N GLU A 163 9.27 5.76 21.80
CA GLU A 163 8.25 5.07 22.59
C GLU A 163 8.75 3.70 23.03
N TYR A 164 8.48 3.35 24.27
CA TYR A 164 8.81 2.06 24.87
C TYR A 164 7.54 1.31 25.31
N PRO A 165 6.75 0.78 24.37
CA PRO A 165 5.60 -0.04 24.71
C PRO A 165 5.95 -1.20 25.65
N PRO A 166 5.05 -1.55 26.60
CA PRO A 166 5.22 -2.74 27.42
C PRO A 166 5.44 -4.00 26.57
N GLY A 167 6.34 -4.88 27.03
CA GLY A 167 6.62 -6.16 26.39
C GLY A 167 7.69 -6.12 25.29
N LEU A 168 8.15 -4.94 24.86
CA LEU A 168 9.34 -4.87 24.00
C LEU A 168 10.59 -5.33 24.78
N PRO A 169 11.51 -6.08 24.14
CA PRO A 169 12.77 -6.46 24.77
C PRO A 169 13.63 -5.24 25.12
N ALA A 170 14.51 -5.38 26.12
CA ALA A 170 15.45 -4.33 26.47
C ALA A 170 16.28 -3.89 25.25
N GLY A 171 16.47 -2.58 25.09
CA GLY A 171 17.18 -2.00 23.95
C GLY A 171 16.33 -1.83 22.68
N PHE A 172 15.06 -2.25 22.68
CA PHE A 172 14.11 -1.96 21.61
C PHE A 172 13.20 -0.77 21.96
N ALA A 173 12.84 0.00 20.94
CA ALA A 173 11.88 1.08 21.00
C ALA A 173 11.09 1.17 19.69
N LEU A 174 9.96 1.87 19.69
CA LEU A 174 9.40 2.43 18.47
C LEU A 174 10.13 3.75 18.20
N VAL A 175 10.93 3.77 17.14
CA VAL A 175 11.76 4.91 16.76
C VAL A 175 11.01 5.71 15.68
N PRO A 176 10.77 7.01 15.86
CA PRO A 176 10.18 7.85 14.83
C PRO A 176 11.02 7.85 13.56
N LEU A 177 10.39 7.64 12.40
CA LEU A 177 11.06 7.65 11.10
C LEU A 177 11.70 9.01 10.79
N SER A 178 11.18 10.11 11.37
CA SER A 178 11.73 11.46 11.28
C SER A 178 13.13 11.62 11.88
N ARG A 179 13.54 10.70 12.76
CA ARG A 179 14.84 10.72 13.45
C ARG A 179 15.85 9.75 12.85
N ILE A 180 15.50 9.06 11.76
CA ILE A 180 16.38 8.12 11.10
C ILE A 180 16.99 8.81 9.88
N ASP A 181 18.33 8.91 9.86
CA ASP A 181 19.05 9.38 8.69
C ASP A 181 19.04 8.31 7.58
N ILE A 182 18.25 8.59 6.55
CA ILE A 182 18.10 7.72 5.38
C ILE A 182 19.01 8.12 4.22
N SER A 183 19.82 9.17 4.36
CA SER A 183 20.67 9.68 3.27
C SER A 183 21.70 8.66 2.76
N ARG A 184 22.04 7.66 3.59
CA ARG A 184 22.96 6.57 3.28
C ARG A 184 22.29 5.25 2.93
N SER A 185 20.97 5.21 2.80
CA SER A 185 20.23 3.99 2.43
C SER A 185 20.59 3.57 1.00
N THR A 186 20.91 2.29 0.77
CA THR A 186 21.14 1.76 -0.58
C THR A 186 19.86 1.25 -1.24
N VAL A 187 18.77 1.15 -0.49
CA VAL A 187 17.45 0.73 -0.98
C VAL A 187 16.69 1.95 -1.49
N THR A 188 16.52 2.01 -2.80
CA THR A 188 15.87 3.11 -3.52
C THR A 188 14.51 2.71 -4.09
N GLY A 189 14.30 1.41 -4.35
CA GLY A 189 13.05 0.93 -4.90
C GLY A 189 12.82 -0.58 -4.78
N PRO A 190 11.70 -1.07 -5.34
CA PRO A 190 11.36 -2.50 -5.34
C PRO A 190 12.40 -3.40 -6.02
N ALA A 191 13.18 -2.87 -6.96
CA ALA A 191 14.23 -3.62 -7.67
C ALA A 191 15.41 -4.01 -6.76
N ASP A 192 15.58 -3.34 -5.63
CA ASP A 192 16.67 -3.59 -4.67
C ASP A 192 16.34 -4.76 -3.71
N PHE A 193 15.15 -5.35 -3.84
CA PHE A 193 14.71 -6.48 -3.02
C PHE A 193 15.28 -7.79 -3.59
N GLY A 194 16.03 -8.51 -2.75
CA GLY A 194 16.59 -9.82 -3.09
C GLY A 194 15.58 -10.97 -3.00
N LYS A 195 16.06 -12.19 -3.26
CA LYS A 195 15.27 -13.41 -3.07
C LYS A 195 15.04 -13.65 -1.57
N GLY A 196 13.80 -13.51 -1.11
CA GLY A 196 13.44 -13.88 0.27
C GLY A 196 12.19 -13.20 0.80
N TYR A 197 11.92 -11.96 0.40
CA TYR A 197 10.70 -11.23 0.76
C TYR A 197 10.47 -10.08 -0.22
N SER A 198 9.20 -9.81 -0.52
CA SER A 198 8.80 -8.69 -1.35
C SER A 198 8.46 -7.45 -0.50
N PRO A 199 8.39 -6.26 -1.11
CA PRO A 199 7.86 -5.08 -0.43
C PRO A 199 6.43 -5.25 0.10
N ALA A 200 5.63 -6.15 -0.48
CA ALA A 200 4.29 -6.46 -0.01
C ALA A 200 4.32 -7.35 1.25
N ASP A 201 5.30 -8.26 1.35
CA ASP A 201 5.46 -9.11 2.54
C ASP A 201 5.91 -8.31 3.75
N LEU A 202 6.81 -7.34 3.57
CA LEU A 202 7.21 -6.44 4.65
C LEU A 202 6.07 -5.51 5.08
N SER A 203 5.27 -5.03 4.13
CA SER A 203 4.08 -4.21 4.41
C SER A 203 3.10 -4.98 5.29
N TRP A 204 2.78 -6.22 4.89
CA TRP A 204 1.98 -7.16 5.68
C TRP A 204 2.60 -7.42 7.05
N ALA A 205 3.92 -7.60 7.14
CA ALA A 205 4.61 -7.88 8.39
C ALA A 205 4.50 -6.70 9.37
N PHE A 206 4.56 -5.46 8.90
CA PHE A 206 4.33 -4.31 9.78
C PHE A 206 2.87 -4.22 10.25
N ASP A 207 1.89 -4.48 9.39
CA ASP A 207 0.48 -4.53 9.82
C ASP A 207 0.25 -5.63 10.87
N ALA A 208 0.82 -6.82 10.62
CA ALA A 208 0.80 -7.93 11.56
C ALA A 208 1.52 -7.58 12.87
N PHE A 209 2.60 -6.80 12.80
CA PHE A 209 3.29 -6.32 13.99
C PHE A 209 2.40 -5.42 14.83
N ASP A 210 1.80 -4.40 14.24
CA ASP A 210 0.98 -3.41 14.96
C ASP A 210 -0.33 -3.99 15.48
N GLN A 211 -0.99 -4.84 14.70
CA GLN A 211 -2.33 -5.34 15.00
C GLN A 211 -2.32 -6.60 15.88
N VAL A 212 -1.24 -7.38 15.86
CA VAL A 212 -1.20 -8.70 16.52
C VAL A 212 0.01 -8.86 17.43
N VAL A 213 1.22 -8.65 16.92
CA VAL A 213 2.44 -8.95 17.69
C VAL A 213 2.60 -7.97 18.84
N LEU A 214 2.50 -6.66 18.59
CA LEU A 214 2.71 -5.62 19.60
C LEU A 214 1.66 -5.68 20.72
N PRO A 215 0.34 -5.80 20.45
CA PRO A 215 -0.64 -6.08 21.49
C PRO A 215 -0.33 -7.38 22.25
N GLY A 216 0.01 -8.46 21.54
CA GLY A 216 0.37 -9.74 22.16
C GLY A 216 1.58 -9.63 23.09
N LEU A 217 2.59 -8.81 22.76
CA LEU A 217 3.73 -8.57 23.63
C LEU A 217 3.33 -7.82 24.91
N ARG A 218 2.46 -6.81 24.79
CA ARG A 218 1.92 -6.10 25.96
C ARG A 218 1.19 -7.04 26.92
N ASP A 219 0.49 -8.03 26.36
CA ASP A 219 -0.25 -9.05 27.11
C ASP A 219 0.62 -10.25 27.54
N GLY A 220 1.92 -10.23 27.25
CA GLY A 220 2.86 -11.32 27.62
C GLY A 220 2.69 -12.60 26.81
N VAL A 221 2.08 -12.55 25.63
CA VAL A 221 1.86 -13.72 24.76
C VAL A 221 3.21 -14.31 24.31
N PRO A 222 3.48 -15.60 24.60
CA PRO A 222 4.71 -16.26 24.20
C PRO A 222 4.74 -16.52 22.70
N ARG A 223 5.93 -16.79 22.15
CA ARG A 223 6.11 -17.04 20.72
C ARG A 223 5.33 -18.26 20.24
N ASP A 224 5.27 -19.32 21.04
CA ASP A 224 4.60 -20.57 20.67
C ASP A 224 3.09 -20.37 20.44
N ALA A 225 2.45 -19.49 21.23
CA ALA A 225 1.06 -19.12 21.01
C ALA A 225 0.83 -18.40 19.66
N LEU A 226 1.83 -17.67 19.15
CA LEU A 226 1.77 -17.08 17.80
C LEU A 226 1.91 -18.16 16.72
N VAL A 227 2.75 -19.19 16.94
CA VAL A 227 2.89 -20.35 16.03
C VAL A 227 1.58 -21.13 15.93
N ASP A 228 0.90 -21.35 17.06
CA ASP A 228 -0.42 -22.00 17.09
C ASP A 228 -1.47 -21.16 16.35
N ARG A 229 -1.41 -19.83 16.51
CA ARG A 229 -2.29 -18.91 15.78
C ARG A 229 -2.01 -18.92 14.29
N ASP A 230 -0.75 -18.95 13.89
CA ASP A 230 -0.34 -19.06 12.48
C ASP A 230 -0.90 -20.33 11.85
N THR A 231 -0.72 -21.46 12.53
CA THR A 231 -1.25 -22.78 12.10
C THR A 231 -2.76 -22.74 11.91
N ARG A 232 -3.51 -22.20 12.88
CA ARG A 232 -4.97 -22.05 12.78
C ARG A 232 -5.42 -21.11 11.66
N SER A 233 -4.59 -20.13 11.31
CA SER A 233 -4.89 -19.11 10.30
C SER A 233 -4.36 -19.47 8.91
N GLY A 234 -3.70 -20.64 8.75
CA GLY A 234 -3.06 -21.04 7.50
C GLY A 234 -1.89 -20.13 7.09
N LEU A 235 -1.26 -19.45 8.05
CA LEU A 235 -0.15 -18.52 7.84
C LEU A 235 1.19 -19.25 7.93
N SER A 236 2.14 -18.90 7.07
CA SER A 236 3.46 -19.52 7.04
C SER A 236 4.53 -18.62 6.39
N GLY A 237 5.80 -18.95 6.62
CA GLY A 237 6.94 -18.24 6.04
C GLY A 237 7.01 -16.77 6.44
N THR A 238 7.27 -15.89 5.47
CA THR A 238 7.35 -14.43 5.67
C THR A 238 6.03 -13.79 6.06
N ARG A 239 4.90 -14.47 5.83
CA ARG A 239 3.57 -14.04 6.24
C ARG A 239 3.05 -14.85 7.42
N SER A 240 3.80 -14.84 8.52
CA SER A 240 3.41 -15.46 9.79
C SER A 240 3.70 -14.53 10.97
N TYR A 241 2.86 -14.55 12.00
CA TYR A 241 3.00 -13.72 13.20
C TYR A 241 4.25 -14.09 14.00
N ALA A 242 4.53 -15.38 14.13
CA ALA A 242 5.72 -15.85 14.83
C ALA A 242 7.01 -15.41 14.12
N MET A 243 7.05 -15.49 12.77
CA MET A 243 8.18 -14.99 12.00
C MET A 243 8.27 -13.47 12.06
N THR A 244 7.13 -12.75 12.02
CA THR A 244 7.09 -11.29 12.16
C THR A 244 7.71 -10.84 13.48
N ARG A 245 7.32 -11.48 14.60
CA ARG A 245 7.93 -11.22 15.91
C ARG A 245 9.44 -11.43 15.87
N SER A 246 9.89 -12.56 15.33
CA SER A 246 11.33 -12.85 15.21
C SER A 246 12.04 -11.83 14.33
N GLN A 247 11.50 -11.47 13.16
CA GLN A 247 12.14 -10.53 12.25
C GLN A 247 12.27 -9.12 12.81
N PHE A 248 11.32 -8.67 13.62
CA PHE A 248 11.37 -7.33 14.21
C PHE A 248 12.12 -7.27 15.53
N LEU A 249 12.16 -8.35 16.32
CA LEU A 249 12.65 -8.33 17.70
C LEU A 249 13.80 -9.31 17.99
N ASN A 250 14.26 -10.07 16.99
CA ASN A 250 15.48 -10.87 17.12
C ASN A 250 16.71 -10.02 16.82
N ASP A 251 17.79 -10.29 17.53
CA ASP A 251 19.03 -9.53 17.45
C ASP A 251 19.67 -9.56 16.06
N GLY A 252 19.57 -10.68 15.35
CA GLY A 252 20.14 -10.86 14.02
C GLY A 252 19.39 -10.12 12.91
N ASP A 253 18.05 -10.09 12.99
CA ASP A 253 17.19 -9.71 11.87
C ASP A 253 16.50 -8.36 12.04
N SER A 254 16.40 -7.84 13.27
CA SER A 254 15.73 -6.59 13.60
C SER A 254 16.30 -5.37 12.87
N ILE A 255 15.49 -4.32 12.78
CA ILE A 255 15.99 -2.99 12.42
C ILE A 255 16.96 -2.56 13.51
N ARG A 256 18.21 -2.30 13.16
CA ARG A 256 19.25 -1.83 14.09
C ARG A 256 19.67 -0.43 13.72
N LEU A 257 19.69 0.44 14.72
CA LEU A 257 20.01 1.84 14.57
C LEU A 257 21.14 2.21 15.52
N ASN A 258 22.17 2.88 15.02
CA ASN A 258 23.20 3.46 15.88
C ASN A 258 22.73 4.83 16.35
N ALA A 259 22.83 5.11 17.65
CA ALA A 259 22.54 6.43 18.18
C ALA A 259 23.66 7.41 17.77
N GLU A 260 23.29 8.54 17.16
CA GLU A 260 24.23 9.58 16.74
C GLU A 260 24.17 10.78 17.70
N PRO A 261 25.24 11.59 17.78
CA PRO A 261 25.22 12.87 18.49
C PRO A 261 24.07 13.76 17.99
N GLY A 262 23.31 14.35 18.92
CA GLY A 262 22.14 15.17 18.58
C GLY A 262 20.82 14.38 18.46
N GLY A 263 20.84 13.08 18.76
CA GLY A 263 19.61 12.28 18.86
C GLY A 263 19.05 11.81 17.52
N GLN A 264 19.83 11.88 16.45
CA GLN A 264 19.52 11.20 15.20
C GLN A 264 19.97 9.74 15.28
N PHE A 265 19.51 8.94 14.32
CA PHE A 265 19.82 7.53 14.23
C PHE A 265 20.34 7.19 12.83
N SER A 266 21.47 6.47 12.75
CA SER A 266 21.96 5.93 11.48
C SER A 266 21.60 4.46 11.33
N ILE A 267 21.34 4.01 10.09
CA ILE A 267 20.86 2.65 9.83
C ILE A 267 22.03 1.66 9.83
N ALA A 268 22.08 0.78 10.84
CA ALA A 268 23.02 -0.34 10.89
C ALA A 268 22.46 -1.61 10.23
N ASN A 269 21.13 -1.82 10.31
CA ASN A 269 20.44 -2.93 9.66
C ASN A 269 18.97 -2.60 9.37
N GLY A 270 18.37 -3.28 8.39
CA GLY A 270 16.93 -3.21 8.12
C GLY A 270 16.52 -2.12 7.13
N GLN A 271 17.40 -1.70 6.22
CA GLN A 271 17.12 -0.67 5.21
C GLN A 271 15.86 -0.97 4.39
N HIS A 272 15.64 -2.22 3.95
CA HIS A 272 14.42 -2.60 3.23
C HIS A 272 13.15 -2.40 4.05
N ARG A 273 13.19 -2.67 5.36
CA ARG A 273 12.04 -2.45 6.26
C ARG A 273 11.78 -0.97 6.47
N ILE A 274 12.82 -0.17 6.66
CA ILE A 274 12.70 1.29 6.78
C ILE A 274 12.13 1.90 5.49
N TRP A 275 12.62 1.46 4.32
CA TRP A 275 12.10 1.90 3.03
C TRP A 275 10.60 1.58 2.87
N VAL A 276 10.17 0.37 3.24
CA VAL A 276 8.75 -0.01 3.21
C VAL A 276 7.94 0.82 4.21
N ALA A 277 8.44 1.04 5.42
CA ALA A 277 7.75 1.84 6.42
C ALA A 277 7.52 3.29 5.95
N LEU A 278 8.53 3.89 5.31
CA LEU A 278 8.41 5.23 4.71
C LEU A 278 7.41 5.25 3.56
N ARG A 279 7.50 4.28 2.64
CA ARG A 279 6.58 4.16 1.51
C ARG A 279 5.13 4.02 1.99
N ASP A 280 4.91 3.22 3.02
CA ASP A 280 3.60 2.95 3.59
C ASP A 280 3.11 4.07 4.53
N GLY A 281 3.88 5.17 4.68
CA GLY A 281 3.48 6.34 5.46
C GLY A 281 3.47 6.11 6.97
N ARG A 282 4.24 5.15 7.48
CA ARG A 282 4.33 4.86 8.92
C ARG A 282 5.05 5.99 9.65
N HIS A 283 4.75 6.16 10.93
CA HIS A 283 5.38 7.21 11.75
C HIS A 283 6.62 6.71 12.51
N SER A 284 6.63 5.44 12.89
CA SER A 284 7.70 4.83 13.67
C SER A 284 7.93 3.40 13.24
N VAL A 285 9.10 2.86 13.59
CA VAL A 285 9.43 1.45 13.38
C VAL A 285 9.97 0.83 14.67
N PRO A 286 9.63 -0.45 14.98
CA PRO A 286 10.31 -1.17 16.04
C PRO A 286 11.76 -1.40 15.65
N ALA A 287 12.68 -0.87 16.45
CA ALA A 287 14.10 -0.98 16.20
C ALA A 287 14.88 -1.19 17.49
N ARG A 288 16.00 -1.91 17.37
CA ARG A 288 17.02 -1.99 18.41
C ARG A 288 17.94 -0.78 18.30
N ILE A 289 18.12 -0.08 19.41
CA ILE A 289 19.04 1.04 19.53
C ILE A 289 20.38 0.49 20.02
N VAL A 290 21.42 0.71 19.22
CA VAL A 290 22.80 0.42 19.56
C VAL A 290 23.44 1.73 20.04
N PRO A 291 23.95 1.77 21.29
CA PRO A 291 24.58 2.97 21.83
C PRO A 291 25.94 3.27 21.18
#